data_AF-A0A6G3ZN99-F1
#
_entry.id   AF-A0A6G3ZN99-F1
#
_cell.length_a   1.000
_cell.length_b   1.000
_cell.length_c   1.000
_cell.angle_alpha   90.00
_cell.angle_beta   90.00
_cell.angle_gamma   90.00
#
_symmetry.space_group_name_H-M   'P 1'
#
loop_
_entity.id
_entity.type
_entity.pdbx_description
1 polymer ?
#
loop_
_entity_poly.entity_id
_entity_poly.type
_entity_poly.pdbx_seq_one_letter_code
_entity_poly.pdbx_strand_id
1 'polypeptide(L)' 'MAPELSDDDEGKAVVNSNQRIATITDVVGDTAYVDPNWNDVPEDVMRQLDWDRSDDQYTIPASAFSGVQGDEAYLRDDLL' A
#
# COMPACT_ATOMS: atom_id res chain seq x y z
N MET A 1 6.13 -16.72 -2.18
CA MET A 1 6.29 -16.05 -0.87
C MET A 1 5.71 -14.67 -1.05
N ALA A 2 4.73 -14.29 -0.22
CA ALA A 2 4.35 -12.88 -0.13
C ALA A 2 5.56 -12.12 0.46
N PRO A 3 5.79 -10.85 0.09
CA PRO A 3 6.77 -10.05 0.81
C PRO A 3 6.41 -10.04 2.29
N GLU A 4 7.41 -10.24 3.14
CA GLU A 4 7.24 -10.22 4.59
C GLU A 4 7.08 -8.76 5.02
N LEU A 5 5.84 -8.25 5.02
CA LEU A 5 5.51 -7.02 5.74
C LEU A 5 5.47 -7.31 7.24
N SER A 6 5.92 -6.36 8.02
CA SER A 6 5.99 -6.43 9.47
C SER A 6 5.76 -5.06 10.09
N ASP A 7 5.58 -5.00 11.41
CA ASP A 7 5.43 -3.74 12.16
C ASP A 7 6.59 -2.76 11.94
N ASP A 8 7.79 -3.23 11.53
CA ASP A 8 8.94 -2.38 11.18
C ASP A 8 8.73 -1.59 9.86
N ASP A 9 7.71 -1.96 9.08
CA ASP A 9 7.32 -1.26 7.86
C ASP A 9 6.38 -0.06 8.12
N GLU A 10 5.98 0.17 9.37
CA GLU A 10 5.25 1.38 9.76
C GLU A 10 6.03 2.64 9.37
N GLY A 11 5.33 3.62 8.79
CA GLY A 11 5.89 4.88 8.32
C GLY A 11 6.51 4.81 6.92
N LYS A 12 6.66 3.64 6.31
CA LYS A 12 7.19 3.50 4.95
C LYS A 12 6.20 4.00 3.90
N ALA A 13 6.72 4.50 2.79
CA ALA A 13 5.91 4.99 1.69
C ALA A 13 5.47 3.83 0.80
N VAL A 14 4.18 3.77 0.46
CA VAL A 14 3.65 2.86 -0.55
C VAL A 14 3.83 3.48 -1.92
N VAL A 15 4.54 2.78 -2.80
CA VAL A 15 4.91 3.23 -4.15
C VAL A 15 4.22 2.39 -5.20
N ASN A 16 3.54 3.04 -6.14
CA ASN A 16 2.98 2.46 -7.34
C ASN A 16 3.61 3.11 -8.59
N SER A 17 4.21 2.33 -9.49
CA SER A 17 4.90 2.85 -10.69
C SER A 17 5.79 4.08 -10.45
N ASN A 18 6.57 4.07 -9.37
CA ASN A 18 7.45 5.17 -8.93
C ASN A 18 6.74 6.41 -8.36
N GLN A 19 5.43 6.35 -8.15
CA GLN A 19 4.66 7.40 -7.48
C GLN A 19 4.26 6.94 -6.08
N ARG A 20 4.47 7.80 -5.09
CA ARG A 20 4.05 7.55 -3.71
C ARG A 20 2.56 7.81 -3.59
N ILE A 21 1.80 6.77 -3.28
CA ILE A 21 0.35 6.82 -3.23
C ILE A 21 -0.21 6.77 -1.81
N ALA A 22 0.57 6.29 -0.84
CA ALA A 22 0.15 6.20 0.55
C ALA A 22 1.37 6.09 1.49
N THR A 23 1.11 6.17 2.80
CA THR A 23 2.08 5.85 3.85
C THR A 23 1.53 4.76 4.74
N ILE A 24 2.33 3.76 5.09
CA ILE A 24 1.93 2.70 6.02
C ILE A 24 1.78 3.31 7.41
N THR A 25 0.60 3.15 8.02
CA THR A 25 0.29 3.65 9.35
C THR A 25 0.33 2.55 10.41
N ASP A 26 0.11 1.30 10.02
CA ASP A 26 0.21 0.12 10.89
C ASP A 26 0.31 -1.15 10.03
N VAL A 27 0.81 -2.25 10.59
CA VAL A 27 0.83 -3.57 9.93
C VAL A 27 0.29 -4.61 10.90
N VAL A 28 -0.86 -5.19 10.56
CA VAL A 28 -1.49 -6.23 11.39
C VAL A 28 -1.58 -7.53 10.61
N GLY A 29 -0.71 -8.48 10.97
CA GLY A 29 -0.58 -9.75 10.25
C GLY A 29 -0.13 -9.51 8.81
N ASP A 30 -0.85 -10.08 7.84
CA ASP A 30 -0.56 -9.92 6.41
C ASP A 30 -1.26 -8.70 5.78
N THR A 31 -1.65 -7.69 6.57
CA THR A 31 -2.39 -6.51 6.09
C THR A 31 -1.73 -5.22 6.57
N ALA A 32 -1.34 -4.37 5.63
CA ALA A 32 -0.88 -3.02 5.92
C ALA A 32 -2.05 -2.06 5.95
N TYR A 33 -2.17 -1.28 7.01
CA TYR A 33 -3.03 -0.11 7.09
C TYR A 33 -2.26 1.08 6.57
N VAL A 34 -2.93 1.93 5.80
CA VAL A 34 -2.27 3.02 5.10
C VAL A 34 -3.09 4.31 5.17
N ASP A 35 -2.38 5.43 5.10
CA ASP A 35 -2.93 6.76 4.85
C ASP A 35 -2.71 7.11 3.37
N PRO A 36 -3.75 7.07 2.52
CA PRO A 36 -3.63 7.34 1.10
C PRO A 36 -3.51 8.83 0.79
N ASN A 37 -2.56 9.15 -0.09
CA ASN A 37 -2.43 10.47 -0.69
C ASN A 37 -3.36 10.58 -1.91
N TRP A 38 -4.59 11.01 -1.69
CA TRP A 38 -5.65 11.07 -2.71
C TRP A 38 -5.34 11.86 -3.97
N ASN A 39 -4.37 12.77 -3.93
CA ASN A 39 -3.95 13.52 -5.12
C ASN A 39 -3.10 12.66 -6.06
N ASP A 40 -2.47 11.62 -5.54
CA ASP A 40 -1.48 10.79 -6.21
C ASP A 40 -1.96 9.35 -6.42
N VAL A 41 -3.08 8.93 -5.81
CA VAL A 41 -3.66 7.60 -6.01
C VAL A 41 -4.44 7.53 -7.33
N PRO A 42 -4.04 6.69 -8.31
CA PRO A 42 -4.79 6.47 -9.54
C PRO A 42 -6.14 5.78 -9.27
N GLU A 43 -7.17 6.09 -10.06
CA GLU A 43 -8.51 5.49 -9.92
C GLU A 43 -8.48 3.95 -10.08
N ASP A 44 -7.63 3.42 -10.97
CA ASP A 44 -7.48 1.97 -11.13
C ASP A 44 -6.92 1.28 -9.88
N VAL A 45 -5.97 1.91 -9.18
CA VAL A 45 -5.43 1.38 -7.92
C VAL A 45 -6.51 1.36 -6.86
N MET A 46 -7.31 2.44 -6.75
CA MET A 46 -8.43 2.48 -5.80
C MET A 46 -9.41 1.34 -6.07
N ARG A 47 -9.75 1.12 -7.35
CA ARG A 47 -10.67 0.05 -7.74
C ARG A 47 -10.12 -1.35 -7.47
N GLN A 48 -8.81 -1.57 -7.65
CA GLN A 48 -8.19 -2.87 -7.40
C GLN A 48 -8.02 -3.18 -5.91
N LEU A 49 -7.80 -2.16 -5.09
CA LEU A 49 -7.70 -2.27 -3.64
C LEU A 49 -9.07 -2.17 -2.94
N ASP A 50 -10.16 -2.02 -3.72
CA ASP A 50 -11.53 -1.84 -3.22
C ASP A 50 -11.65 -0.64 -2.26
N TRP A 51 -10.92 0.44 -2.53
CA TRP A 51 -10.92 1.66 -1.73
C TRP A 51 -12.02 2.61 -2.15
N ASP A 52 -12.90 2.99 -1.23
CA ASP A 52 -13.82 4.11 -1.40
C ASP A 52 -13.38 5.29 -0.53
N ARG A 53 -13.38 6.52 -1.06
CA ARG A 53 -12.96 7.71 -0.30
C ARG A 53 -13.83 7.99 0.94
N SER A 54 -14.97 7.33 1.03
CA SER A 54 -15.88 7.42 2.17
C SER A 54 -15.48 6.49 3.32
N ASP A 55 -14.53 5.57 3.11
CA ASP A 55 -14.05 4.65 4.14
C ASP A 55 -13.21 5.38 5.19
N ASP A 56 -13.30 4.89 6.43
CA ASP A 56 -12.53 5.40 7.56
C ASP A 56 -11.09 4.87 7.58
N GLN A 57 -10.84 3.73 6.92
CA GLN A 57 -9.55 3.02 6.94
C GLN A 57 -9.27 2.37 5.59
N TYR A 58 -8.01 2.41 5.20
CA TYR A 58 -7.53 1.86 3.93
C TYR A 58 -6.49 0.80 4.20
N THR A 59 -6.67 -0.36 3.59
CA THR A 59 -5.78 -1.50 3.79
C THR A 59 -5.25 -2.03 2.48
N ILE A 60 -4.04 -2.57 2.52
CA ILE A 60 -3.39 -3.25 1.40
C ILE A 60 -2.92 -4.62 1.90
N PRO A 61 -3.35 -5.73 1.27
CA PRO A 61 -2.86 -7.05 1.65
C PRO A 61 -1.38 -7.19 1.25
N ALA A 62 -0.58 -7.90 2.05
CA ALA A 62 0.84 -8.16 1.77
C ALA A 62 1.06 -8.80 0.38
N SER A 63 0.08 -9.55 -0.12
CA SER A 63 0.09 -10.12 -1.47
C SER A 63 0.06 -9.09 -2.61
N ALA A 64 -0.39 -7.86 -2.36
CA ALA A 64 -0.38 -6.77 -3.34
C ALA A 64 1.00 -6.11 -3.48
N PHE A 65 1.92 -6.37 -2.55
CA PHE A 65 3.27 -5.84 -2.60
C PHE A 65 4.21 -6.77 -3.39
N SER A 66 5.15 -6.16 -4.09
CA SER A 66 6.27 -6.84 -4.74
C SER A 66 7.48 -6.97 -3.80
N GLY A 67 7.63 -6.03 -2.86
CA GLY A 67 8.67 -6.04 -1.83
C GLY A 67 8.84 -4.69 -1.15
N VAL A 68 9.70 -4.67 -0.13
CA VAL A 68 10.12 -3.45 0.57
C VAL A 68 11.60 -3.21 0.28
N GLN A 69 11.96 -1.96 -0.04
CA GLN A 69 13.34 -1.53 -0.26
C GLN A 69 13.58 -0.21 0.48
N GLY A 70 14.41 -0.25 1.53
CA GLY A 70 14.63 0.90 2.39
C GLY A 70 13.33 1.36 3.05
N ASP A 71 12.95 2.61 2.80
CA ASP A 71 11.75 3.24 3.34
C ASP A 71 10.53 3.16 2.40
N GLU A 72 10.59 2.33 1.36
CA GLU A 72 9.57 2.24 0.31
C GLU A 72 9.05 0.81 0.11
N ALA A 73 7.74 0.65 0.21
CA ALA A 73 7.01 -0.58 -0.07
C ALA A 73 6.39 -0.49 -1.46
N TYR A 74 6.78 -1.37 -2.36
CA TYR A 74 6.41 -1.33 -3.77
C TYR A 74 5.21 -2.24 -4.03
N LEU A 75 4.18 -1.71 -4.70
CA LEU A 75 3.09 -2.52 -5.22
C LEU A 75 3.56 -3.41 -6.38
N ARG A 76 2.79 -4.46 -6.66
CA ARG A 76 3.00 -5.30 -7.85
C ARG A 76 2.53 -4.58 -9.10
N ASP A 77 3.24 -4.78 -10.19
CA ASP A 77 2.90 -4.26 -11.52
C ASP A 77 1.55 -4.79 -12.04
N ASP A 78 1.06 -5.92 -11.53
CA ASP A 78 -0.26 -6.48 -11.89
C ASP A 78 -1.44 -5.62 -11.37
N LEU A 79 -1.16 -4.65 -10.50
CA LEU A 79 -2.13 -3.66 -10.01
C LEU A 79 -2.25 -2.42 -10.92
N LEU A 80 -1.75 -2.49 -12.15
CA LEU A 80 -1.73 -1.43 -13.16
C LEU A 80 -2.61 -1.73 -14.37
#